data_AF-A0A3A0A363-F1
#
_entry.id   AF-A0A3A0A363-F1
#
_cell.length_a   1.000
_cell.length_b   1.000
_cell.length_c   1.000
_cell.angle_alpha   90.00
_cell.angle_beta   90.00
_cell.angle_gamma   90.00
#
_symmetry.space_group_name_H-M   'P 1'
#
loop_
_entity.id
_entity.type
_entity.pdbx_description
1 polymer ?
#
loop_
_entity_poly.entity_id
_entity_poly.type
_entity_poly.pdbx_seq_one_letter_code
_entity_poly.pdbx_strand_id
1 'polypeptide(L)'
;MYQQHYYIPKDSGTLTDTLIAFGAAKVIEEIVQRSTGQANVVLHDNGSCFVVDAGIRIDPSWIEQLTVFEQIPYLTSSKVAPPADLPGLALRDIDAEWDRFRQYTEQRKQLSERKVVGDELENLLADLKPPPDWTVVTYLGDYRMQAQGIHNGLVEQWRRSSEALLTHNLRTLLAMFASLDADRNTLIATWKQSAKAVGFDDTATASQLFNPHMGKGQNRAKANGLSMGNEKNFWLLDYLKAVGLWEAAAPRNATNADLRKTYILAPRQLALNAHRAIFGRFREKLWNSTSIKLDIMAALLYTDTLLEYTIEAEQLDIFAERSLSNLVAGMQVATYQLLSQNSYTMMNLSFLGLPNWIARIQSYRDARLYRDIVQEHIDRIGSIDEERSEGHTLLQAYRDFVAGNDLHRFFAFSAGYGSYLVSALERSAFYIKPFSEEKLERLLTMTEPKLSPIIQSQGFRNVAEAIRRSTVIPQYIGRKSSNFDVRYGLGQELKRKAQYADDFIQELAAFMHSYNEENARVYERTKGQSRRKALTVSDIEEIVRLIDEYGSETICNLLVAFGYARDPKERTDEQSLESGVSEPTA
;
A
#
# COMPACT_ATOMS: atom_id res chain seq x y z
N MET A 1 31.04 20.00 4.78
CA MET A 1 29.83 20.82 4.99
C MET A 1 29.21 21.27 3.67
N TYR A 2 29.92 22.00 2.80
CA TYR A 2 29.41 22.43 1.49
C TYR A 2 29.77 21.43 0.39
N GLN A 3 28.85 20.53 0.11
CA GLN A 3 29.07 19.32 -0.70
C GLN A 3 27.78 18.96 -1.46
N GLN A 4 27.87 17.95 -2.31
CA GLN A 4 26.72 17.43 -3.06
C GLN A 4 25.92 16.40 -2.25
N HIS A 5 26.61 15.51 -1.53
CA HIS A 5 25.99 14.39 -0.78
C HIS A 5 25.92 14.67 0.71
N TYR A 6 24.78 14.46 1.34
CA TYR A 6 24.58 14.60 2.79
C TYR A 6 24.09 13.29 3.40
N TYR A 7 24.61 12.91 4.57
CA TYR A 7 24.43 11.61 5.20
C TYR A 7 23.57 11.72 6.46
N ILE A 8 22.36 11.17 6.41
CA ILE A 8 21.41 11.14 7.53
C ILE A 8 21.45 9.72 8.10
N PRO A 9 22.02 9.49 9.29
CA PRO A 9 22.08 8.13 9.83
C PRO A 9 20.70 7.61 10.22
N LYS A 10 20.62 6.28 10.39
CA LYS A 10 19.46 5.62 10.96
C LYS A 10 19.67 5.32 12.44
N ASP A 11 19.65 6.37 13.26
CA ASP A 11 20.00 6.28 14.69
C ASP A 11 18.94 5.53 15.50
N SER A 12 17.66 5.65 15.14
CA SER A 12 16.55 5.03 15.88
C SER A 12 16.11 3.68 15.30
N GLY A 13 16.38 3.43 14.02
CA GLY A 13 15.86 2.28 13.27
C GLY A 13 14.34 2.36 13.03
N THR A 14 13.72 3.53 13.25
CA THR A 14 12.26 3.71 13.13
C THR A 14 11.90 4.73 12.05
N LEU A 15 10.62 5.07 11.93
CA LEU A 15 10.15 6.12 11.02
C LEU A 15 10.78 7.49 11.28
N THR A 16 11.30 7.74 12.48
CA THR A 16 11.96 9.01 12.81
C THR A 16 13.10 9.31 11.84
N ASP A 17 13.91 8.31 11.50
CA ASP A 17 15.08 8.50 10.62
C ASP A 17 14.65 8.84 9.20
N THR A 18 13.61 8.16 8.70
CA THR A 18 12.98 8.42 7.40
C THR A 18 12.38 9.83 7.33
N LEU A 19 11.71 10.27 8.39
CA LEU A 19 11.16 11.63 8.48
C LEU A 19 12.27 12.69 8.44
N ILE A 20 13.38 12.49 9.17
CA ILE A 20 14.54 13.40 9.09
C ILE A 20 15.10 13.42 7.67
N ALA A 21 15.22 12.27 7.02
CA ALA A 21 15.77 12.17 5.67
C ALA A 21 14.94 12.94 4.63
N PHE A 22 13.61 12.77 4.62
CA PHE A 22 12.73 13.55 3.75
C PHE A 22 12.74 15.05 4.12
N GLY A 23 12.74 15.38 5.41
CA GLY A 23 12.84 16.77 5.85
C GLY A 23 14.12 17.45 5.40
N ALA A 24 15.26 16.77 5.55
CA ALA A 24 16.58 17.26 5.11
C ALA A 24 16.62 17.40 3.58
N ALA A 25 16.13 16.39 2.84
CA ALA A 25 16.03 16.43 1.39
C ALA A 25 15.22 17.65 0.91
N LYS A 26 14.09 17.92 1.58
CA LYS A 26 13.22 19.04 1.24
C LYS A 26 13.85 20.41 1.52
N VAL A 27 14.54 20.57 2.65
CA VAL A 27 15.29 21.79 2.95
C VAL A 27 16.44 22.01 1.98
N ILE A 28 17.18 20.95 1.63
CA ILE A 28 18.26 21.02 0.63
C ILE A 28 17.71 21.35 -0.76
N GLU A 29 16.57 20.77 -1.15
CA GLU A 29 15.87 21.11 -2.40
C GLU A 29 15.54 22.59 -2.45
N GLU A 30 15.02 23.18 -1.37
CA GLU A 30 14.69 24.60 -1.34
C GLU A 30 15.93 25.49 -1.49
N ILE A 31 17.05 25.14 -0.83
CA ILE A 31 18.32 25.86 -0.97
C ILE A 31 18.74 25.89 -2.44
N VAL A 32 18.79 24.72 -3.08
CA VAL A 32 19.21 24.59 -4.49
C VAL A 32 18.23 25.32 -5.41
N GLN A 33 16.92 25.12 -5.21
CA GLN A 33 15.87 25.71 -6.04
C GLN A 33 15.91 27.24 -6.02
N ARG A 34 16.08 27.86 -4.84
CA ARG A 34 16.14 29.32 -4.72
C ARG A 34 17.41 29.92 -5.32
N SER A 35 18.52 29.19 -5.26
CA SER A 35 19.81 29.70 -5.72
C SER A 35 20.07 29.45 -7.20
N THR A 36 19.46 28.42 -7.79
CA THR A 36 19.74 27.99 -9.17
C THR A 36 18.51 28.01 -10.08
N GLY A 37 17.30 28.12 -9.52
CA GLY A 37 16.04 28.04 -10.25
C GLY A 37 15.58 26.62 -10.60
N GLN A 38 16.40 25.58 -10.35
CA GLN A 38 16.05 24.18 -10.61
C GLN A 38 16.71 23.25 -9.58
N ALA A 39 15.94 22.35 -8.98
CA ALA A 39 16.46 21.35 -8.04
C ALA A 39 16.12 19.92 -8.48
N ASN A 40 17.13 19.05 -8.47
CA ASN A 40 17.01 17.63 -8.76
C ASN A 40 17.59 16.82 -7.59
N VAL A 41 16.94 16.94 -6.42
CA VAL A 41 17.39 16.23 -5.22
C VAL A 41 16.96 14.77 -5.27
N VAL A 42 17.89 13.86 -4.98
CA VAL A 42 17.65 12.42 -4.93
C VAL A 42 17.95 11.89 -3.53
N LEU A 43 17.06 11.06 -3.01
CA LEU A 43 17.21 10.39 -1.72
C LEU A 43 17.55 8.91 -1.93
N HIS A 44 18.66 8.46 -1.35
CA HIS A 44 19.14 7.08 -1.44
C HIS A 44 19.18 6.43 -0.06
N ASP A 45 18.90 5.14 0.02
CA ASP A 45 19.14 4.31 1.19
C ASP A 45 20.45 3.52 1.03
N ASN A 46 21.47 3.87 1.82
CA ASN A 46 22.78 3.21 1.88
C ASN A 46 22.92 2.23 3.07
N GLY A 47 21.80 1.69 3.56
CA GLY A 47 21.79 0.72 4.65
C GLY A 47 21.78 1.41 6.01
N SER A 48 22.95 1.81 6.51
CA SER A 48 23.11 2.46 7.83
C SER A 48 22.73 3.93 7.86
N CYS A 49 22.58 4.54 6.68
CA CYS A 49 22.19 5.94 6.52
C CYS A 49 21.39 6.12 5.23
N PHE A 50 20.66 7.23 5.18
CA PHE A 50 20.18 7.80 3.93
C PHE A 50 21.20 8.80 3.39
N VAL A 51 21.30 8.89 2.08
CA VAL A 51 22.09 9.91 1.37
C VAL A 51 21.15 10.83 0.62
N VAL A 52 21.21 12.13 0.92
CA VAL A 52 20.60 13.17 0.11
C VAL A 52 21.64 13.66 -0.89
N ASP A 53 21.44 13.35 -2.16
CA ASP A 53 22.18 13.93 -3.27
C ASP A 53 21.47 15.21 -3.72
N ALA A 54 22.12 16.35 -3.52
CA ALA A 54 21.61 17.65 -3.94
C ALA A 54 21.63 17.85 -5.48
N GLY A 55 22.25 16.92 -6.23
CA GLY A 55 22.49 17.00 -7.66
C GLY A 55 23.60 17.99 -8.05
N ILE A 56 23.95 18.89 -7.15
CA ILE A 56 25.00 19.90 -7.30
C ILE A 56 25.68 20.16 -5.97
N ARG A 57 26.95 20.55 -6.00
CA ARG A 57 27.66 21.01 -4.81
C ARG A 57 27.05 22.32 -4.31
N ILE A 58 26.63 22.36 -3.04
CA ILE A 58 26.12 23.60 -2.43
C ILE A 58 27.23 24.66 -2.36
N ASP A 59 26.97 25.85 -2.90
CA ASP A 59 27.86 27.01 -2.76
C ASP A 59 27.60 27.72 -1.42
N PRO A 60 28.64 28.09 -0.65
CA PRO A 60 28.48 28.82 0.60
C PRO A 60 27.68 30.13 0.47
N SER A 61 27.83 30.85 -0.66
CA SER A 61 27.17 32.12 -0.92
C SER A 61 25.64 31.97 -1.03
N TRP A 62 25.16 30.80 -1.43
CA TRP A 62 23.73 30.50 -1.47
C TRP A 62 23.13 30.65 -0.08
N ILE A 63 23.76 30.08 0.95
CA ILE A 63 23.28 30.13 2.33
C ILE A 63 23.30 31.53 2.93
N GLU A 64 24.18 32.40 2.43
CA GLU A 64 24.32 33.78 2.88
C GLU A 64 23.30 34.72 2.23
N GLN A 65 22.84 34.39 1.03
CA GLN A 65 21.91 35.22 0.24
C GLN A 65 20.44 34.79 0.39
N LEU A 66 20.18 33.64 1.03
CA LEU A 66 18.82 33.15 1.22
C LEU A 66 18.00 34.08 2.12
N THR A 67 16.78 34.36 1.66
CA THR A 67 15.74 34.99 2.48
C THR A 67 14.97 33.94 3.27
N VAL A 68 14.30 34.36 4.35
CA VAL A 68 13.48 33.48 5.17
C VAL A 68 12.42 32.77 4.31
N PHE A 69 12.24 31.48 4.59
CA PHE A 69 11.27 30.61 3.93
C PHE A 69 10.70 29.60 4.91
N GLU A 70 9.49 29.10 4.67
CA GLU A 70 8.87 28.01 5.42
C GLU A 70 8.70 26.78 4.52
N GLN A 71 8.85 25.59 5.11
CA GLN A 71 8.61 24.32 4.41
C GLN A 71 7.23 23.73 4.67
N ILE A 72 6.59 24.14 5.77
CA ILE A 72 5.32 23.59 6.25
C ILE A 72 4.44 24.71 6.79
N PRO A 73 3.10 24.61 6.62
CA PRO A 73 2.19 25.67 7.01
C PRO A 73 1.94 25.69 8.52
N TYR A 74 1.56 26.84 9.05
CA TYR A 74 0.95 26.95 10.38
C TYR A 74 -0.52 26.49 10.33
N LEU A 75 -0.95 25.70 11.30
CA LEU A 75 -2.31 25.17 11.33
C LEU A 75 -3.24 26.02 12.19
N THR A 76 -4.28 26.59 11.58
CA THR A 76 -5.31 27.39 12.26
C THR A 76 -6.60 26.61 12.46
N SER A 77 -7.44 27.08 13.37
CA SER A 77 -8.82 26.62 13.54
C SER A 77 -9.64 27.69 14.25
N SER A 78 -10.93 27.45 14.43
CA SER A 78 -11.83 28.26 15.28
C SER A 78 -11.30 28.49 16.71
N LYS A 79 -10.39 27.63 17.20
CA LYS A 79 -9.78 27.72 18.53
C LYS A 79 -8.32 28.20 18.53
N VAL A 80 -7.67 28.20 17.37
CA VAL A 80 -6.24 28.51 17.24
C VAL A 80 -6.06 29.55 16.15
N ALA A 81 -5.85 30.79 16.57
CA ALA A 81 -5.52 31.90 15.69
C ALA A 81 -4.00 31.90 15.38
N PRO A 82 -3.58 32.38 14.20
CA PRO A 82 -2.17 32.60 13.92
C PRO A 82 -1.61 33.73 14.80
N PRO A 83 -0.31 33.72 15.13
CA PRO A 83 0.32 34.80 15.89
C PRO A 83 0.24 36.14 15.16
N ALA A 84 -0.31 37.15 15.81
CA ALA A 84 -0.51 38.47 15.22
C ALA A 84 0.81 39.18 14.85
N ASP A 85 1.90 38.82 15.54
CA ASP A 85 3.23 39.38 15.35
C ASP A 85 4.06 38.68 14.26
N LEU A 86 3.53 37.62 13.62
CA LEU A 86 4.17 36.92 12.50
C LEU A 86 3.31 37.01 11.23
N PRO A 87 3.21 38.19 10.60
CA PRO A 87 2.48 38.32 9.34
C PRO A 87 3.17 37.54 8.22
N GLY A 88 2.38 36.95 7.32
CA GLY A 88 2.88 36.26 6.13
C GLY A 88 3.22 34.77 6.33
N LEU A 89 2.93 34.18 7.48
CA LEU A 89 2.97 32.72 7.64
C LEU A 89 2.05 32.05 6.62
N ALA A 90 2.52 30.98 5.98
CA ALA A 90 1.65 30.10 5.21
C ALA A 90 0.65 29.42 6.17
N LEU A 91 -0.64 29.59 5.94
CA LEU A 91 -1.70 29.07 6.82
C LEU A 91 -2.47 27.93 6.15
N ARG A 92 -2.87 26.93 6.94
CA ARG A 92 -3.89 25.94 6.56
C ARG A 92 -4.92 25.83 7.69
N ASP A 93 -6.19 26.01 7.35
CA ASP A 93 -7.30 25.96 8.32
C ASP A 93 -7.85 24.54 8.44
N ILE A 94 -7.76 23.97 9.64
CA ILE A 94 -8.21 22.60 9.93
C ILE A 94 -9.72 22.46 9.79
N ASP A 95 -10.51 23.45 10.24
CA ASP A 95 -11.96 23.38 10.23
C ASP A 95 -12.47 23.47 8.78
N ALA A 96 -11.88 24.35 7.97
CA ALA A 96 -12.20 24.47 6.55
C ALA A 96 -11.86 23.18 5.76
N GLU A 97 -10.76 22.51 6.08
CA GLU A 97 -10.39 21.23 5.45
C GLU A 97 -11.36 20.10 5.82
N TRP A 98 -11.81 20.06 7.09
CA TRP A 98 -12.86 19.13 7.50
C TRP A 98 -14.19 19.39 6.78
N ASP A 99 -14.58 20.66 6.65
CA ASP A 99 -15.82 21.03 5.97
C ASP A 99 -15.76 20.71 4.47
N ARG A 100 -14.63 21.00 3.81
CA ARG A 100 -14.40 20.59 2.41
C ARG A 100 -14.51 19.08 2.25
N PHE A 101 -13.86 18.31 3.12
CA PHE A 101 -13.93 16.85 3.09
C PHE A 101 -15.36 16.31 3.28
N ARG A 102 -16.12 16.89 4.21
CA ARG A 102 -17.53 16.52 4.43
C ARG A 102 -18.38 16.82 3.21
N GLN A 103 -18.25 18.02 2.62
CA GLN A 103 -18.96 18.41 1.41
C GLN A 103 -18.62 17.49 0.24
N TYR A 104 -17.34 17.21 0.01
CA TYR A 104 -16.89 16.26 -1.00
C TYR A 104 -17.53 14.87 -0.82
N THR A 105 -17.50 14.34 0.41
CA THR A 105 -18.03 13.00 0.71
C THR A 105 -19.54 12.95 0.50
N GLU A 106 -20.26 13.97 0.94
CA GLU A 106 -21.72 14.06 0.79
C GLU A 106 -22.12 14.21 -0.68
N GLN A 107 -21.45 15.09 -1.44
CA GLN A 107 -21.73 15.25 -2.88
C GLN A 107 -21.40 13.98 -3.66
N ARG A 108 -20.28 13.32 -3.35
CA ARG A 108 -19.90 12.05 -3.97
C ARG A 108 -20.97 10.97 -3.73
N LYS A 109 -21.52 10.90 -2.51
CA LYS A 109 -22.62 9.99 -2.17
C LYS A 109 -23.87 10.30 -2.99
N GLN A 110 -24.30 11.56 -3.04
CA GLN A 110 -25.47 11.99 -3.82
C GLN A 110 -25.33 11.70 -5.32
N LEU A 111 -24.15 11.93 -5.89
CA LEU A 111 -23.87 11.63 -7.30
C LEU A 111 -23.85 10.12 -7.56
N SER A 112 -23.30 9.32 -6.63
CA SER A 112 -23.34 7.87 -6.71
C SER A 112 -24.78 7.33 -6.66
N GLU A 113 -25.66 7.90 -5.83
CA GLU A 113 -27.09 7.53 -5.77
C GLU A 113 -27.82 7.86 -7.09
N ARG A 114 -27.36 8.90 -7.80
CA ARG A 114 -27.81 9.26 -9.15
C ARG A 114 -27.13 8.46 -10.27
N LYS A 115 -26.25 7.51 -9.93
CA LYS A 115 -25.47 6.68 -10.86
C LYS A 115 -24.55 7.48 -11.79
N VAL A 116 -24.12 8.66 -11.37
CA VAL A 116 -23.07 9.41 -12.08
C VAL A 116 -21.73 8.75 -11.79
N VAL A 117 -20.97 8.42 -12.84
CA VAL A 117 -19.73 7.64 -12.76
C VAL A 117 -18.70 8.16 -13.76
N GLY A 118 -17.44 7.75 -13.58
CA GLY A 118 -16.35 8.08 -14.51
C GLY A 118 -16.02 9.58 -14.53
N ASP A 119 -15.62 10.08 -15.69
CA ASP A 119 -15.13 11.46 -15.85
C ASP A 119 -16.15 12.52 -15.46
N GLU A 120 -17.45 12.26 -15.65
CA GLU A 120 -18.51 13.17 -15.22
C GLU A 120 -18.52 13.36 -13.69
N LEU A 121 -18.35 12.26 -12.94
CA LEU A 121 -18.27 12.31 -11.48
C LEU A 121 -17.04 13.10 -11.03
N GLU A 122 -15.88 12.83 -11.63
CA GLU A 122 -14.62 13.52 -11.29
C GLU A 122 -14.70 15.01 -11.60
N ASN A 123 -15.27 15.40 -12.75
CA ASN A 123 -15.45 16.80 -13.13
C ASN A 123 -16.38 17.55 -12.17
N LEU A 124 -17.49 16.92 -11.75
CA LEU A 124 -18.43 17.52 -10.80
C LEU A 124 -17.87 17.66 -9.38
N LEU A 125 -16.86 16.86 -9.03
CA LEU A 125 -16.21 16.87 -7.71
C LEU A 125 -14.89 17.64 -7.68
N ALA A 126 -14.36 18.07 -8.83
CA ALA A 126 -13.02 18.65 -8.96
C ALA A 126 -12.78 19.81 -7.98
N ASP A 127 -13.73 20.74 -7.88
CA ASP A 127 -13.61 21.93 -7.02
C ASP A 127 -13.72 21.62 -5.52
N LEU A 128 -14.35 20.50 -5.16
CA LEU A 128 -14.48 20.06 -3.76
C LEU A 128 -13.41 19.08 -3.34
N LYS A 129 -12.62 18.54 -4.27
CA LYS A 129 -11.63 17.51 -3.99
C LYS A 129 -10.61 18.04 -2.98
N PRO A 130 -10.47 17.41 -1.80
CA PRO A 130 -9.46 17.84 -0.83
C PRO A 130 -8.05 17.71 -1.41
N PRO A 131 -7.13 18.63 -1.06
CA PRO A 131 -5.73 18.52 -1.48
C PRO A 131 -5.10 17.20 -1.02
N PRO A 132 -4.11 16.62 -1.72
CA PRO A 132 -3.57 15.31 -1.39
C PRO A 132 -3.05 15.15 0.05
N ASP A 133 -2.58 16.24 0.66
CA ASP A 133 -2.04 16.31 2.01
C ASP A 133 -3.09 16.58 3.10
N TRP A 134 -4.38 16.69 2.77
CA TRP A 134 -5.44 17.05 3.72
C TRP A 134 -5.51 16.13 4.94
N THR A 135 -5.09 14.86 4.80
CA THR A 135 -5.03 13.92 5.93
C THR A 135 -3.91 14.19 6.90
N VAL A 136 -2.83 14.85 6.47
CA VAL A 136 -1.80 15.35 7.38
C VAL A 136 -2.37 16.50 8.21
N VAL A 137 -3.13 17.42 7.58
CA VAL A 137 -3.81 18.52 8.29
C VAL A 137 -4.76 17.99 9.35
N THR A 138 -5.66 17.08 8.98
CA THR A 138 -6.65 16.51 9.92
C THR A 138 -6.03 15.54 10.93
N TYR A 139 -4.84 15.00 10.65
CA TYR A 139 -4.06 14.23 11.62
C TYR A 139 -3.45 15.12 12.70
N LEU A 140 -2.80 16.19 12.29
CA LEU A 140 -2.19 17.15 13.22
C LEU A 140 -3.25 17.94 14.00
N GLY A 141 -4.38 18.24 13.37
CA GLY A 141 -5.50 18.99 13.94
C GLY A 141 -6.47 18.17 14.80
N ASP A 142 -6.37 16.84 14.82
CA ASP A 142 -7.16 16.02 15.75
C ASP A 142 -6.64 16.23 17.17
N TYR A 143 -7.45 16.86 18.03
CA TYR A 143 -7.06 17.17 19.41
C TYR A 143 -6.60 15.93 20.20
N ARG A 144 -7.10 14.73 19.85
CA ARG A 144 -6.74 13.46 20.49
C ARG A 144 -5.32 13.02 20.13
N MET A 145 -4.76 13.53 19.04
CA MET A 145 -3.35 13.32 18.69
C MET A 145 -2.41 14.26 19.47
N GLN A 146 -2.92 15.35 20.05
CA GLN A 146 -2.15 16.31 20.84
C GLN A 146 -0.92 16.89 20.10
N ALA A 147 -1.02 17.01 18.77
CA ALA A 147 0.11 17.34 17.90
C ALA A 147 0.12 18.79 17.41
N GLN A 148 -1.05 19.42 17.23
CA GLN A 148 -1.17 20.76 16.63
C GLN A 148 -0.26 21.78 17.31
N GLY A 149 -0.28 21.88 18.64
CA GLY A 149 0.54 22.84 19.38
C GLY A 149 2.03 22.61 19.23
N ILE A 150 2.48 21.35 19.21
CA ILE A 150 3.90 21.01 19.01
C ILE A 150 4.33 21.37 17.59
N HIS A 151 3.52 20.99 16.59
CA HIS A 151 3.77 21.31 15.19
C HIS A 151 3.85 22.83 14.95
N ASN A 152 2.83 23.57 15.40
CA ASN A 152 2.78 25.02 15.25
C ASN A 152 3.93 25.72 15.99
N GLY A 153 4.33 25.21 17.16
CA GLY A 153 5.50 25.70 17.88
C GLY A 153 6.80 25.56 17.07
N LEU A 154 6.97 24.45 16.33
CA LEU A 154 8.12 24.27 15.43
C LEU A 154 8.08 25.25 14.24
N VAL A 155 6.90 25.52 13.66
CA VAL A 155 6.73 26.50 12.57
C VAL A 155 7.06 27.92 13.06
N GLU A 156 6.52 28.32 14.21
CA GLU A 156 6.83 29.61 14.83
C GLU A 156 8.31 29.75 15.15
N GLN A 157 8.92 28.73 15.78
CA GLN A 157 10.33 28.77 16.14
C GLN A 157 11.23 28.87 14.90
N TRP A 158 10.90 28.17 13.82
CA TRP A 158 11.59 28.32 12.54
C TRP A 158 11.48 29.73 12.01
N ARG A 159 10.26 30.29 11.93
CA ARG A 159 10.04 31.66 11.43
C ARG A 159 10.80 32.70 12.25
N ARG A 160 10.63 32.68 13.58
CA ARG A 160 11.22 33.66 14.49
C ARG A 160 12.74 33.57 14.50
N SER A 161 13.28 32.35 14.56
CA SER A 161 14.74 32.18 14.57
C SER A 161 15.36 32.53 13.23
N SER A 162 14.66 32.32 12.11
CA SER A 162 15.24 32.54 10.78
C SER A 162 15.60 33.99 10.49
N GLU A 163 14.93 34.98 11.09
CA GLU A 163 15.31 36.39 10.91
C GLU A 163 16.73 36.69 11.38
N ALA A 164 17.18 36.06 12.47
CA ALA A 164 18.52 36.28 13.04
C ALA A 164 19.50 35.12 12.78
N LEU A 165 18.99 33.91 12.59
CA LEU A 165 19.75 32.67 12.62
C LEU A 165 19.54 31.77 11.40
N LEU A 166 18.85 32.19 10.32
CA LEU A 166 18.62 31.30 9.16
C LEU A 166 19.93 30.70 8.63
N THR A 167 20.91 31.54 8.31
CA THR A 167 22.23 31.09 7.86
C THR A 167 22.88 30.12 8.86
N HIS A 168 22.72 30.37 10.16
CA HIS A 168 23.26 29.51 11.21
C HIS A 168 22.52 28.17 11.31
N ASN A 169 21.19 28.17 11.25
CA ASN A 169 20.33 26.98 11.22
C ASN A 169 20.73 26.09 10.04
N LEU A 170 20.83 26.66 8.83
CA LEU A 170 21.19 25.92 7.63
C LEU A 170 22.62 25.38 7.71
N ARG A 171 23.61 26.19 8.14
CA ARG A 171 24.99 25.72 8.34
C ARG A 171 25.06 24.56 9.32
N THR A 172 24.34 24.65 10.44
CA THR A 172 24.30 23.56 11.44
C THR A 172 23.71 22.29 10.85
N LEU A 173 22.58 22.36 10.13
CA LEU A 173 21.99 21.20 9.46
C LEU A 173 22.93 20.57 8.43
N LEU A 174 23.53 21.37 7.55
CA LEU A 174 24.48 20.89 6.55
C LEU A 174 25.75 20.30 7.19
N ALA A 175 26.20 20.84 8.32
CA ALA A 175 27.34 20.31 9.06
C ALA A 175 27.01 18.97 9.73
N MET A 176 25.84 18.86 10.35
CA MET A 176 25.39 17.63 11.02
C MET A 176 25.31 16.43 10.09
N PHE A 177 25.00 16.68 8.81
CA PHE A 177 24.89 15.65 7.78
C PHE A 177 26.08 15.64 6.80
N ALA A 178 27.17 16.36 7.09
CA ALA A 178 28.33 16.41 6.20
C ALA A 178 29.10 15.07 6.15
N SER A 179 29.05 14.29 7.23
CA SER A 179 29.67 12.98 7.32
C SER A 179 29.00 12.15 8.42
N LEU A 180 29.14 10.83 8.35
CA LEU A 180 28.65 9.96 9.42
C LEU A 180 29.37 10.21 10.75
N ASP A 181 30.65 10.62 10.69
CA ASP A 181 31.48 10.93 11.87
C ASP A 181 31.32 12.37 12.37
N ALA A 182 30.34 13.13 11.88
CA ALA A 182 30.13 14.50 12.33
C ALA A 182 29.79 14.54 13.83
N ASP A 183 30.54 15.32 14.62
CA ASP A 183 30.27 15.50 16.04
C ASP A 183 29.04 16.40 16.26
N ARG A 184 27.87 15.77 16.22
CA ARG A 184 26.58 16.47 16.37
C ARG A 184 26.42 17.10 17.74
N ASN A 185 27.02 16.55 18.79
CA ASN A 185 26.91 17.12 20.13
C ASN A 185 27.62 18.47 20.19
N THR A 186 28.82 18.57 19.62
CA THR A 186 29.56 19.83 19.53
C THR A 186 28.86 20.84 18.62
N LEU A 187 28.31 20.40 17.48
CA LEU A 187 27.54 21.27 16.57
C LEU A 187 26.29 21.83 17.26
N ILE A 188 25.55 20.97 17.97
CA ILE A 188 24.38 21.36 18.75
C ILE A 188 24.80 22.36 19.85
N ALA A 189 25.87 22.08 20.61
CA ALA A 189 26.35 22.99 21.65
C ALA A 189 26.74 24.37 21.10
N THR A 190 27.39 24.41 19.93
CA THR A 190 27.75 25.64 19.23
C THR A 190 26.51 26.41 18.79
N TRP A 191 25.49 25.71 18.27
CA TRP A 191 24.22 26.31 17.91
C TRP A 191 23.52 26.91 19.12
N LYS A 192 23.48 26.18 20.25
CA LYS A 192 22.88 26.64 21.51
C LYS A 192 23.52 27.93 22.01
N GLN A 193 24.84 28.06 21.91
CA GLN A 193 25.54 29.27 22.31
C GLN A 193 25.09 30.48 21.49
N SER A 194 24.97 30.30 20.17
CA SER A 194 24.50 31.35 19.24
C SER A 194 23.03 31.71 19.50
N ALA A 195 22.17 30.71 19.70
CA ALA A 195 20.75 30.90 19.98
C ALA A 195 20.49 31.61 21.32
N LYS A 196 21.28 31.29 22.35
CA LYS A 196 21.18 31.96 23.66
C LYS A 196 21.50 33.45 23.58
N ALA A 197 22.42 33.87 22.70
CA ALA A 197 22.78 35.27 22.51
C ALA A 197 21.61 36.11 21.97
N VAL A 198 20.64 35.48 21.30
CA VAL A 198 19.45 36.12 20.72
C VAL A 198 18.14 35.68 21.37
N GLY A 199 18.20 34.89 22.45
CA GLY A 199 17.04 34.54 23.29
C GLY A 199 16.13 33.42 22.77
N PHE A 200 16.63 32.51 21.91
CA PHE A 200 15.83 31.38 21.41
C PHE A 200 16.04 30.09 22.21
N ASP A 201 14.96 29.31 22.40
CA ASP A 201 15.01 27.94 22.94
C ASP A 201 15.73 27.01 21.95
N ASP A 202 16.46 26.03 22.46
CA ASP A 202 17.14 25.00 21.71
C ASP A 202 16.40 23.66 21.66
N THR A 203 15.31 23.56 22.40
CA THR A 203 14.56 22.34 22.58
C THR A 203 13.11 22.46 22.10
N ALA A 204 12.57 21.34 21.60
CA ALA A 204 11.15 21.16 21.35
C ALA A 204 10.65 19.91 22.07
N THR A 205 9.34 19.85 22.34
CA THR A 205 8.72 18.64 22.91
C THR A 205 8.71 17.52 21.88
N ALA A 206 9.26 16.36 22.24
CA ALA A 206 9.30 15.17 21.40
C ALA A 206 7.89 14.56 21.24
N SER A 207 7.21 14.90 20.16
CA SER A 207 5.92 14.29 19.82
C SER A 207 6.08 12.81 19.47
N GLN A 208 5.19 11.95 19.97
CA GLN A 208 5.13 10.52 19.61
C GLN A 208 4.78 10.29 18.13
N LEU A 209 4.23 11.31 17.45
CA LEU A 209 3.98 11.27 16.01
C LEU A 209 5.29 11.27 15.21
N PHE A 210 6.30 11.99 15.72
CA PHE A 210 7.61 12.12 15.07
C PHE A 210 8.64 11.15 15.67
N ASN A 211 8.46 10.81 16.95
CA ASN A 211 9.39 10.05 17.77
C ASN A 211 8.66 8.87 18.46
N PRO A 212 8.16 7.89 17.71
CA PRO A 212 7.40 6.77 18.27
C PRO A 212 8.21 5.93 19.28
N HIS A 213 9.53 5.87 19.12
CA HIS A 213 10.43 5.20 20.06
C HIS A 213 10.56 5.94 21.40
N MET A 214 10.19 7.22 21.49
CA MET A 214 10.19 8.05 22.71
C MET A 214 8.82 8.06 23.41
N GLY A 215 7.93 7.15 23.05
CA GLY A 215 6.59 7.01 23.64
C GLY A 215 6.62 6.77 25.15
N LYS A 216 5.67 7.39 25.86
CA LYS A 216 5.52 7.26 27.32
C LYS A 216 5.30 5.78 27.68
N GLY A 217 6.30 5.15 28.30
CA GLY A 217 6.14 3.90 29.04
C GLY A 217 6.41 2.58 28.30
N GLN A 218 6.92 2.55 27.06
CA GLN A 218 7.21 1.26 26.39
C GLN A 218 8.65 1.04 25.90
N ASN A 219 9.45 2.08 25.66
CA ASN A 219 10.77 1.94 25.02
C ASN A 219 11.91 2.63 25.80
N ARG A 220 12.05 2.34 27.11
CA ARG A 220 13.29 2.66 27.84
C ARG A 220 14.14 1.41 27.98
N ALA A 221 15.44 1.52 27.71
CA ALA A 221 16.41 0.43 27.86
C ALA A 221 16.49 -0.13 29.31
N LYS A 222 15.96 0.59 30.31
CA LYS A 222 15.72 0.11 31.67
C LYS A 222 14.39 0.62 32.23
N ALA A 223 13.58 -0.29 32.73
CA ALA A 223 12.30 -0.04 33.40
C ALA A 223 12.49 0.45 34.86
N ASN A 224 13.23 1.54 35.06
CA ASN A 224 13.63 1.98 36.41
C ASN A 224 12.90 3.24 36.89
N GLY A 225 11.74 3.58 36.32
CA GLY A 225 10.89 4.65 36.83
C GLY A 225 9.90 5.21 35.81
N LEU A 226 8.64 5.31 36.20
CA LEU A 226 7.58 6.04 35.51
C LEU A 226 7.80 7.56 35.71
N SER A 227 8.85 8.14 35.11
CA SER A 227 8.92 9.60 35.00
C SER A 227 8.08 10.06 33.81
N MET A 228 6.89 10.59 34.09
CA MET A 228 5.93 11.12 33.11
C MET A 228 6.33 12.50 32.53
N GLY A 229 7.62 12.77 32.36
CA GLY A 229 8.08 14.00 31.71
C GLY A 229 7.90 13.93 30.20
N ASN A 230 7.57 15.05 29.56
CA ASN A 230 7.71 15.17 28.11
C ASN A 230 9.21 15.20 27.76
N GLU A 231 9.67 14.28 26.92
CA GLU A 231 11.05 14.30 26.42
C GLU A 231 11.26 15.51 25.51
N LYS A 232 12.46 16.09 25.56
CA LYS A 232 12.85 17.26 24.79
C LYS A 232 13.97 16.88 23.83
N ASN A 233 13.85 17.27 22.57
CA ASN A 233 14.85 17.04 21.52
C ASN A 233 15.38 18.37 21.00
N PHE A 234 16.50 18.31 20.26
CA PHE A 234 17.00 19.46 19.51
C PHE A 234 15.97 19.86 18.44
N TRP A 235 15.44 21.09 18.55
CA TRP A 235 14.25 21.49 17.80
C TRP A 235 14.45 21.48 16.28
N LEU A 236 15.64 21.76 15.75
CA LEU A 236 15.90 21.73 14.31
C LEU A 236 15.68 20.32 13.72
N LEU A 237 16.05 19.27 14.45
CA LEU A 237 15.78 17.90 14.00
C LEU A 237 14.29 17.55 14.09
N ASP A 238 13.59 18.05 15.11
CA ASP A 238 12.13 17.87 15.20
C ASP A 238 11.38 18.67 14.12
N TYR A 239 11.89 19.84 13.73
CA TYR A 239 11.40 20.59 12.57
C TYR A 239 11.55 19.78 11.28
N LEU A 240 12.73 19.17 11.04
CA LEU A 240 12.92 18.28 9.89
C LEU A 240 11.95 17.08 9.91
N LYS A 241 11.67 16.50 11.08
CA LYS A 241 10.67 15.41 11.18
C LYS A 241 9.28 15.89 10.82
N ALA A 242 8.89 17.09 11.25
CA ALA A 242 7.62 17.70 10.86
C ALA A 242 7.56 17.92 9.34
N VAL A 243 8.61 18.48 8.72
CA VAL A 243 8.71 18.61 7.25
C VAL A 243 8.58 17.25 6.56
N GLY A 244 9.33 16.24 7.03
CA GLY A 244 9.25 14.88 6.50
C GLY A 244 7.87 14.24 6.62
N LEU A 245 7.08 14.61 7.64
CA LEU A 245 5.71 14.12 7.80
C LEU A 245 4.84 14.60 6.64
N TRP A 246 4.94 15.88 6.29
CA TRP A 246 4.18 16.45 5.17
C TRP A 246 4.57 15.84 3.81
N GLU A 247 5.85 15.53 3.64
CA GLU A 247 6.41 14.97 2.40
C GLU A 247 6.12 13.47 2.22
N ALA A 248 6.11 12.68 3.30
CA ALA A 248 6.14 11.22 3.18
C ALA A 248 5.07 10.46 3.97
N ALA A 249 4.17 11.14 4.70
CA ALA A 249 3.13 10.48 5.48
C ALA A 249 1.75 10.44 4.79
N ALA A 250 1.05 9.33 4.97
CA ALA A 250 -0.35 9.16 4.60
C ALA A 250 -1.18 8.64 5.80
N PRO A 251 -1.62 9.51 6.73
CA PRO A 251 -2.44 9.10 7.87
C PRO A 251 -3.85 8.66 7.46
N ARG A 252 -4.37 7.57 8.05
CA ARG A 252 -5.72 7.03 7.82
C ARG A 252 -6.35 6.47 9.08
N ASN A 253 -7.68 6.57 9.16
CA ASN A 253 -8.45 5.95 10.23
C ASN A 253 -8.97 4.59 9.76
N ALA A 254 -8.91 3.58 10.63
CA ALA A 254 -9.65 2.34 10.42
C ALA A 254 -11.15 2.60 10.64
N THR A 255 -12.00 2.01 9.80
CA THR A 255 -13.45 2.18 9.90
C THR A 255 -14.12 1.22 10.88
N ASN A 256 -13.44 0.11 11.23
CA ASN A 256 -13.94 -0.95 12.10
C ASN A 256 -13.32 -0.95 13.52
N ALA A 257 -12.54 0.07 13.85
CA ALA A 257 -11.90 0.22 15.16
C ALA A 257 -11.55 1.69 15.42
N ASP A 258 -11.43 2.08 16.69
CA ASP A 258 -10.89 3.39 17.08
C ASP A 258 -9.34 3.41 16.94
N LEU A 259 -8.89 3.13 15.73
CA LEU A 259 -7.50 2.89 15.37
C LEU A 259 -7.10 3.80 14.22
N ARG A 260 -5.90 4.36 14.32
CA ARG A 260 -5.30 5.20 13.28
C ARG A 260 -3.98 4.59 12.83
N LYS A 261 -3.75 4.57 11.52
CA LYS A 261 -2.49 4.14 10.91
C LYS A 261 -1.85 5.29 10.17
N THR A 262 -0.55 5.45 10.33
CA THR A 262 0.24 6.40 9.54
C THR A 262 1.27 5.62 8.76
N TYR A 263 1.11 5.63 7.43
CA TYR A 263 2.05 5.04 6.49
C TYR A 263 3.09 6.07 6.12
N ILE A 264 4.37 5.76 6.30
CA ILE A 264 5.50 6.59 5.93
C ILE A 264 6.30 5.84 4.88
N LEU A 265 6.45 6.43 3.70
CA LEU A 265 7.17 5.80 2.60
C LEU A 265 8.63 5.53 2.99
N ALA A 266 9.13 4.31 2.74
CA ALA A 266 10.52 3.94 2.98
C ALA A 266 11.31 3.97 1.67
N PRO A 267 12.09 5.03 1.40
CA PRO A 267 12.78 5.22 0.12
C PRO A 267 13.98 4.28 0.01
N ARG A 268 14.31 3.87 -1.22
CA ARG A 268 15.60 3.25 -1.56
C ARG A 268 16.39 4.12 -2.53
N GLN A 269 15.72 4.64 -3.55
CA GLN A 269 16.27 5.62 -4.49
C GLN A 269 15.11 6.38 -5.13
N LEU A 270 14.93 7.64 -4.76
CA LEU A 270 13.82 8.48 -5.25
C LEU A 270 14.28 9.90 -5.55
N ALA A 271 13.99 10.38 -6.75
CA ALA A 271 14.03 11.81 -7.03
C ALA A 271 12.84 12.49 -6.34
N LEU A 272 13.09 13.58 -5.62
CA LEU A 272 12.09 14.18 -4.72
C LEU A 272 10.89 14.78 -5.49
N ASN A 273 11.12 15.27 -6.70
CA ASN A 273 10.06 15.74 -7.61
C ASN A 273 9.13 14.60 -8.06
N ALA A 274 9.68 13.48 -8.50
CA ALA A 274 8.92 12.29 -8.89
C ALA A 274 8.16 11.72 -7.68
N HIS A 275 8.81 11.63 -6.51
CA HIS A 275 8.18 11.23 -5.25
C HIS A 275 6.95 12.08 -4.96
N ARG A 276 7.04 13.42 -5.01
CA ARG A 276 5.90 14.30 -4.71
C ARG A 276 4.72 14.05 -5.65
N ALA A 277 4.97 13.83 -6.95
CA ALA A 277 3.93 13.51 -7.92
C ALA A 277 3.27 12.15 -7.64
N ILE A 278 4.07 11.09 -7.45
CA ILE A 278 3.59 9.73 -7.20
C ILE A 278 2.85 9.66 -5.86
N PHE A 279 3.46 10.18 -4.79
CA PHE A 279 2.93 10.10 -3.44
C PHE A 279 1.68 10.98 -3.26
N GLY A 280 1.60 12.12 -3.96
CA GLY A 280 0.38 12.93 -4.05
C GLY A 280 -0.80 12.12 -4.58
N ARG A 281 -0.66 11.52 -5.77
CA ARG A 281 -1.69 10.66 -6.38
C ARG A 281 -2.05 9.46 -5.50
N PHE A 282 -1.06 8.85 -4.85
CA PHE A 282 -1.29 7.76 -3.90
C PHE A 282 -2.16 8.21 -2.72
N ARG A 283 -1.89 9.39 -2.14
CA ARG A 283 -2.70 9.93 -1.03
C ARG A 283 -4.14 10.24 -1.46
N GLU A 284 -4.36 10.64 -2.70
CA GLU A 284 -5.72 10.84 -3.25
C GLU A 284 -6.49 9.52 -3.39
N LYS A 285 -5.80 8.44 -3.78
CA LYS A 285 -6.39 7.11 -3.98
C LYS A 285 -6.58 6.33 -2.68
N LEU A 286 -5.77 6.55 -1.66
CA LEU A 286 -5.88 5.84 -0.39
C LEU A 286 -7.03 6.42 0.45
N TRP A 287 -8.12 5.68 0.63
CA TRP A 287 -9.25 6.09 1.49
C TRP A 287 -9.25 5.32 2.81
N ASN A 288 -10.04 5.80 3.79
CA ASN A 288 -10.27 5.04 5.02
C ASN A 288 -10.94 3.69 4.69
N SER A 289 -10.56 2.65 5.41
CA SER A 289 -11.08 1.30 5.24
C SER A 289 -10.91 0.52 6.55
N THR A 290 -11.24 -0.76 6.55
CA THR A 290 -11.00 -1.63 7.70
C THR A 290 -9.50 -1.85 7.93
N SER A 291 -9.10 -2.18 9.15
CA SER A 291 -7.68 -2.16 9.56
C SER A 291 -6.75 -3.01 8.68
N ILE A 292 -7.11 -4.25 8.35
CA ILE A 292 -6.26 -5.13 7.52
C ILE A 292 -6.33 -4.68 6.06
N LYS A 293 -7.54 -4.39 5.55
CA LYS A 293 -7.73 -3.92 4.18
C LYS A 293 -6.95 -2.63 3.90
N LEU A 294 -6.85 -1.72 4.87
CA LEU A 294 -6.03 -0.51 4.75
C LEU A 294 -4.57 -0.81 4.44
N ASP A 295 -3.95 -1.80 5.10
CA ASP A 295 -2.56 -2.17 4.84
C ASP A 295 -2.41 -2.73 3.42
N ILE A 296 -3.34 -3.61 3.02
CA ILE A 296 -3.32 -4.20 1.68
C ILE A 296 -3.48 -3.11 0.60
N MET A 297 -4.46 -2.23 0.78
CA MET A 297 -4.73 -1.15 -0.16
C MET A 297 -3.58 -0.16 -0.22
N ALA A 298 -2.92 0.16 0.90
CA ALA A 298 -1.75 1.03 0.89
C ALA A 298 -0.63 0.48 0.00
N ALA A 299 -0.31 -0.82 0.13
CA ALA A 299 0.72 -1.46 -0.68
C ALA A 299 0.33 -1.56 -2.18
N LEU A 300 -0.90 -2.00 -2.47
CA LEU A 300 -1.37 -2.17 -3.85
C LEU A 300 -1.57 -0.82 -4.56
N LEU A 301 -2.18 0.18 -3.91
CA LEU A 301 -2.44 1.48 -4.53
C LEU A 301 -1.16 2.28 -4.78
N TYR A 302 -0.16 2.19 -3.89
CA TYR A 302 1.14 2.81 -4.15
C TYR A 302 1.80 2.17 -5.37
N THR A 303 1.76 0.83 -5.46
CA THR A 303 2.29 0.08 -6.61
C THR A 303 1.60 0.47 -7.92
N ASP A 304 0.26 0.47 -7.95
CA ASP A 304 -0.51 0.94 -9.12
C ASP A 304 -0.15 2.37 -9.50
N THR A 305 -0.05 3.28 -8.52
CA THR A 305 0.25 4.70 -8.77
C THR A 305 1.66 4.91 -9.34
N LEU A 306 2.66 4.18 -8.83
CA LEU A 306 4.02 4.24 -9.35
C LEU A 306 4.10 3.71 -10.79
N LEU A 307 3.43 2.58 -11.08
CA LEU A 307 3.36 2.02 -12.42
C LEU A 307 2.63 2.96 -13.39
N GLU A 308 1.49 3.51 -12.97
CA GLU A 308 0.73 4.50 -13.74
C GLU A 308 1.56 5.73 -14.07
N TYR A 309 2.21 6.34 -13.07
CA TYR A 309 3.08 7.49 -13.28
C TYR A 309 4.19 7.18 -14.28
N THR A 310 4.84 6.03 -14.14
CA THR A 310 5.92 5.62 -15.05
C THR A 310 5.44 5.50 -16.50
N ILE A 311 4.24 4.96 -16.71
CA ILE A 311 3.63 4.82 -18.03
C ILE A 311 3.27 6.19 -18.62
N GLU A 312 2.64 7.07 -17.83
CA GLU A 312 2.16 8.38 -18.29
C GLU A 312 3.29 9.39 -18.52
N ALA A 313 4.29 9.42 -17.64
CA ALA A 313 5.43 10.31 -17.73
C ALA A 313 6.48 9.81 -18.73
N GLU A 314 6.28 8.61 -19.31
CA GLU A 314 7.25 7.92 -20.16
C GLU A 314 8.62 7.71 -19.47
N GLN A 315 8.65 7.56 -18.14
CA GLN A 315 9.88 7.47 -17.33
C GLN A 315 10.20 6.03 -16.91
N LEU A 316 10.37 5.13 -17.87
CA LEU A 316 10.70 3.73 -17.58
C LEU A 316 12.08 3.57 -16.92
N ASP A 317 12.98 4.49 -17.20
CA ASP A 317 14.33 4.58 -16.63
C ASP A 317 14.32 4.76 -15.11
N ILE A 318 13.21 5.20 -14.51
CA ILE A 318 13.05 5.22 -13.06
C ILE A 318 13.35 3.86 -12.43
N PHE A 319 13.04 2.75 -13.10
CA PHE A 319 13.34 1.41 -12.60
C PHE A 319 14.79 0.99 -12.83
N ALA A 320 15.51 1.60 -13.78
CA ALA A 320 16.86 1.19 -14.20
C ALA A 320 17.00 -0.33 -14.45
N GLU A 321 15.97 -0.95 -15.04
CA GLU A 321 15.82 -2.41 -15.23
C GLU A 321 15.82 -3.26 -13.94
N ARG A 322 15.50 -2.63 -12.81
CA ARG A 322 15.41 -3.28 -11.50
C ARG A 322 13.96 -3.53 -11.11
N SER A 323 13.78 -4.21 -9.98
CA SER A 323 12.48 -4.40 -9.36
C SER A 323 11.99 -3.11 -8.68
N LEU A 324 10.69 -3.00 -8.47
CA LEU A 324 10.05 -1.88 -7.79
C LEU A 324 10.60 -1.67 -6.36
N SER A 325 10.94 -2.76 -5.68
CA SER A 325 11.53 -2.74 -4.34
C SER A 325 12.91 -2.06 -4.26
N ASN A 326 13.57 -1.80 -5.39
CA ASN A 326 14.82 -1.04 -5.45
C ASN A 326 14.61 0.48 -5.46
N LEU A 327 13.39 0.96 -5.73
CA LEU A 327 13.03 2.38 -5.62
C LEU A 327 12.44 2.69 -4.25
N VAL A 328 11.56 1.80 -3.78
CA VAL A 328 10.85 1.94 -2.52
C VAL A 328 10.80 0.59 -1.84
N ALA A 329 11.29 0.53 -0.60
CA ALA A 329 11.31 -0.72 0.15
C ALA A 329 9.90 -1.14 0.60
N GLY A 330 9.01 -0.17 0.82
CA GLY A 330 7.76 -0.36 1.54
C GLY A 330 7.30 0.92 2.24
N MET A 331 6.55 0.72 3.31
CA MET A 331 6.12 1.78 4.21
C MET A 331 6.38 1.34 5.65
N GLN A 332 6.92 2.25 6.46
CA GLN A 332 6.86 2.11 7.91
C GLN A 332 5.45 2.50 8.36
N VAL A 333 4.84 1.69 9.23
CA VAL A 333 3.46 1.87 9.66
C VAL A 333 3.43 2.06 11.17
N ALA A 334 3.06 3.26 11.60
CA ALA A 334 2.74 3.54 13.00
C ALA A 334 1.25 3.37 13.24
N THR A 335 0.91 2.52 14.20
CA THR A 335 -0.48 2.26 14.61
C THR A 335 -0.74 2.90 15.96
N TYR A 336 -1.83 3.66 16.04
CA TYR A 336 -2.30 4.33 17.25
C TYR A 336 -3.70 3.84 17.60
N GLN A 337 -3.94 3.56 18.87
CA GLN A 337 -5.27 3.18 19.39
C GLN A 337 -5.80 4.28 20.29
N LEU A 338 -7.07 4.63 20.13
CA LEU A 338 -7.76 5.50 21.08
C LEU A 338 -8.05 4.69 22.34
N LEU A 339 -7.24 4.87 23.38
CA LEU A 339 -7.41 4.18 24.67
C LEU A 339 -8.20 5.01 25.70
N SER A 340 -8.38 6.30 25.41
CA SER A 340 -9.19 7.21 26.22
C SER A 340 -9.91 8.20 25.31
N GLN A 341 -10.96 8.85 25.83
CA GLN A 341 -11.71 9.86 25.08
C GLN A 341 -10.85 11.02 24.54
N ASN A 342 -9.65 11.22 25.10
CA ASN A 342 -8.84 12.42 24.87
C ASN A 342 -7.45 12.14 24.28
N SER A 343 -7.04 10.89 24.08
CA SER A 343 -5.67 10.60 23.65
C SER A 343 -5.52 9.28 22.92
N TYR A 344 -4.90 9.35 21.75
CA TYR A 344 -4.35 8.21 21.04
C TYR A 344 -3.01 7.78 21.65
N THR A 345 -2.84 6.48 21.82
CA THR A 345 -1.59 5.86 22.27
C THR A 345 -0.98 5.06 21.13
N MET A 346 0.32 5.20 20.90
CA MET A 346 1.03 4.36 19.95
C MET A 346 1.06 2.91 20.43
N MET A 347 0.60 1.98 19.60
CA MET A 347 0.52 0.55 19.92
C MET A 347 1.58 -0.28 19.21
N ASN A 348 1.93 0.07 17.98
CA ASN A 348 2.81 -0.75 17.15
C ASN A 348 3.55 0.07 16.09
N LEU A 349 4.79 -0.35 15.82
CA LEU A 349 5.56 0.03 14.65
C LEU A 349 5.78 -1.23 13.82
N SER A 350 5.35 -1.22 12.57
CA SER A 350 5.54 -2.34 11.65
C SER A 350 6.07 -1.87 10.30
N PHE A 351 6.47 -2.81 9.47
CA PHE A 351 6.89 -2.55 8.10
C PHE A 351 5.94 -3.25 7.13
N LEU A 352 5.53 -2.54 6.10
CA LEU A 352 4.65 -3.01 5.04
C LEU A 352 5.44 -2.99 3.74
N GLY A 353 5.89 -4.15 3.27
CA GLY A 353 6.55 -4.27 1.97
C GLY A 353 5.60 -3.98 0.82
N LEU A 354 6.18 -3.64 -0.34
CA LEU A 354 5.42 -3.58 -1.59
C LEU A 354 5.43 -4.96 -2.26
N PRO A 355 4.37 -5.28 -3.03
CA PRO A 355 4.42 -6.44 -3.91
C PRO A 355 5.61 -6.28 -4.87
N ASN A 356 6.41 -7.34 -4.96
CA ASN A 356 7.60 -7.44 -5.78
C ASN A 356 7.49 -8.67 -6.69
N TRP A 357 6.32 -8.82 -7.31
CA TRP A 357 5.94 -10.00 -8.09
C TRP A 357 6.63 -10.05 -9.45
N ILE A 358 7.09 -8.91 -9.95
CA ILE A 358 7.97 -8.83 -11.12
C ILE A 358 9.40 -8.54 -10.67
N ALA A 359 10.33 -9.42 -11.04
CA ALA A 359 11.73 -9.24 -10.69
C ALA A 359 12.39 -8.06 -11.42
N ARG A 360 11.93 -7.74 -12.64
CA ARG A 360 12.46 -6.64 -13.47
C ARG A 360 11.37 -6.05 -14.34
N ILE A 361 11.24 -4.72 -14.33
CA ILE A 361 10.38 -3.99 -15.25
C ILE A 361 11.28 -3.42 -16.35
N GLN A 362 11.26 -4.03 -17.53
CA GLN A 362 12.17 -3.69 -18.64
C GLN A 362 11.46 -2.98 -19.80
N SER A 363 10.12 -3.00 -19.80
CA SER A 363 9.31 -2.37 -20.84
C SER A 363 8.02 -1.79 -20.29
N TYR A 364 7.41 -0.85 -21.02
CA TYR A 364 6.05 -0.38 -20.70
C TYR A 364 5.01 -1.50 -20.78
N ARG A 365 5.28 -2.56 -21.56
CA ARG A 365 4.42 -3.75 -21.59
C ARG A 365 4.44 -4.46 -20.24
N ASP A 366 5.62 -4.62 -19.64
CA ASP A 366 5.75 -5.22 -18.30
C ASP A 366 5.05 -4.36 -17.25
N ALA A 367 5.24 -3.04 -17.32
CA ALA A 367 4.59 -2.11 -16.41
C ALA A 367 3.06 -2.17 -16.51
N ARG A 368 2.50 -2.21 -17.73
CA ARG A 368 1.05 -2.35 -17.97
C ARG A 368 0.53 -3.69 -17.49
N LEU A 369 1.20 -4.78 -17.83
CA LEU A 369 0.83 -6.12 -17.37
C LEU A 369 0.81 -6.19 -15.84
N TYR A 370 1.84 -5.67 -15.19
CA TYR A 370 1.90 -5.67 -13.73
C TYR A 370 0.77 -4.82 -13.13
N ARG A 371 0.52 -3.64 -13.70
CA ARG A 371 -0.59 -2.77 -13.28
C ARG A 371 -1.94 -3.48 -13.42
N ASP A 372 -2.19 -4.19 -14.51
CA ASP A 372 -3.44 -4.92 -14.75
C ASP A 372 -3.68 -6.02 -13.71
N ILE A 373 -2.62 -6.70 -13.26
CA ILE A 373 -2.68 -7.69 -12.18
C ILE A 373 -2.99 -6.97 -10.85
N VAL A 374 -2.26 -5.90 -10.51
CA VAL A 374 -2.48 -5.15 -9.27
C VAL A 374 -3.92 -4.61 -9.19
N GLN A 375 -4.47 -4.10 -10.29
CA GLN A 375 -5.84 -3.58 -10.34
C GLN A 375 -6.89 -4.67 -10.12
N GLU A 376 -6.73 -5.86 -10.71
CA GLU A 376 -7.63 -6.97 -10.41
C GLU A 376 -7.61 -7.29 -8.91
N HIS A 377 -6.42 -7.32 -8.32
CA HIS A 377 -6.27 -7.61 -6.90
C HIS A 377 -6.91 -6.51 -6.03
N ILE A 378 -6.76 -5.21 -6.37
CA ILE A 378 -7.46 -4.11 -5.70
C ILE A 378 -8.97 -4.35 -5.71
N ASP A 379 -9.53 -4.68 -6.88
CA ASP A 379 -10.97 -4.95 -7.03
C ASP A 379 -11.42 -6.15 -6.17
N ARG A 380 -10.70 -7.27 -6.22
CA ARG A 380 -11.10 -8.50 -5.52
C ARG A 380 -11.06 -8.33 -4.00
N ILE A 381 -10.01 -7.69 -3.50
CA ILE A 381 -9.83 -7.45 -2.07
C ILE A 381 -10.80 -6.37 -1.57
N GLY A 382 -11.08 -5.36 -2.39
CA GLY A 382 -12.08 -4.33 -2.09
C GLY A 382 -13.43 -4.91 -1.69
N SER A 383 -13.85 -5.99 -2.37
CA SER A 383 -15.15 -6.66 -2.15
C SER A 383 -15.22 -7.60 -0.94
N ILE A 384 -14.12 -7.89 -0.22
CA ILE A 384 -14.12 -8.82 0.92
C ILE A 384 -14.57 -8.10 2.20
N ASP A 385 -15.55 -8.64 2.90
CA ASP A 385 -16.05 -8.11 4.17
C ASP A 385 -15.15 -8.53 5.37
N GLU A 386 -14.33 -7.61 5.88
CA GLU A 386 -13.41 -7.86 7.02
C GLU A 386 -14.15 -8.06 8.36
N GLU A 387 -15.39 -7.59 8.49
CA GLU A 387 -16.12 -7.67 9.76
C GLU A 387 -16.55 -9.11 10.09
N ARG A 388 -16.56 -9.99 9.08
CA ARG A 388 -16.79 -11.42 9.25
C ARG A 388 -15.48 -12.15 9.49
N SER A 389 -15.49 -13.12 10.41
CA SER A 389 -14.32 -13.93 10.75
C SER A 389 -13.65 -14.60 9.53
N GLU A 390 -14.44 -15.06 8.56
CA GLU A 390 -13.92 -15.62 7.30
C GLU A 390 -13.16 -14.56 6.49
N GLY A 391 -13.75 -13.38 6.27
CA GLY A 391 -13.10 -12.30 5.53
C GLY A 391 -11.88 -11.74 6.24
N HIS A 392 -11.91 -11.62 7.57
CA HIS A 392 -10.73 -11.28 8.37
C HIS A 392 -9.57 -12.25 8.11
N THR A 393 -9.83 -13.56 8.16
CA THR A 393 -8.81 -14.60 7.95
C THR A 393 -8.23 -14.55 6.53
N LEU A 394 -9.09 -14.33 5.52
CA LEU A 394 -8.66 -14.16 4.14
C LEU A 394 -7.75 -12.95 3.97
N LEU A 395 -8.19 -11.80 4.48
CA LEU A 395 -7.43 -10.56 4.37
C LEU A 395 -6.10 -10.64 5.13
N GLN A 396 -6.05 -11.32 6.27
CA GLN A 396 -4.79 -11.52 6.99
C GLN A 396 -3.78 -12.33 6.16
N ALA A 397 -4.21 -13.47 5.59
CA ALA A 397 -3.37 -14.27 4.71
C ALA A 397 -2.92 -13.46 3.47
N TYR A 398 -3.84 -12.69 2.89
CA TYR A 398 -3.53 -11.87 1.73
C TYR A 398 -2.57 -10.71 2.05
N ARG A 399 -2.70 -10.08 3.21
CA ARG A 399 -1.77 -9.05 3.70
C ARG A 399 -0.36 -9.61 3.81
N ASP A 400 -0.21 -10.80 4.39
CA ASP A 400 1.10 -11.45 4.53
C ASP A 400 1.70 -11.81 3.17
N PHE A 401 0.88 -12.21 2.19
CA PHE A 401 1.33 -12.40 0.81
C PHE A 401 1.86 -11.11 0.18
N VAL A 402 1.09 -10.02 0.22
CA VAL A 402 1.48 -8.75 -0.43
C VAL A 402 2.71 -8.15 0.24
N ALA A 403 2.72 -8.09 1.58
CA ALA A 403 3.78 -7.46 2.34
C ALA A 403 5.07 -8.30 2.40
N GLY A 404 4.93 -9.62 2.42
CA GLY A 404 6.03 -10.58 2.57
C GLY A 404 6.51 -11.21 1.25
N ASN A 405 5.77 -11.02 0.16
CA ASN A 405 6.00 -11.72 -1.12
C ASN A 405 5.99 -13.26 -0.97
N ASP A 406 5.12 -13.78 -0.10
CA ASP A 406 5.03 -15.20 0.25
C ASP A 406 3.89 -15.91 -0.49
N LEU A 407 4.23 -16.73 -1.49
CA LEU A 407 3.26 -17.49 -2.28
C LEU A 407 2.47 -18.52 -1.46
N HIS A 408 3.02 -19.06 -0.37
CA HIS A 408 2.25 -19.98 0.49
C HIS A 408 1.06 -19.26 1.14
N ARG A 409 1.24 -17.98 1.51
CA ARG A 409 0.16 -17.14 2.02
C ARG A 409 -0.88 -16.84 0.95
N PHE A 410 -0.46 -16.65 -0.29
CA PHE A 410 -1.37 -16.50 -1.43
C PHE A 410 -2.20 -17.77 -1.69
N PHE A 411 -1.61 -18.96 -1.60
CA PHE A 411 -2.35 -20.21 -1.75
C PHE A 411 -3.29 -20.49 -0.57
N ALA A 412 -2.93 -20.09 0.64
CA ALA A 412 -3.84 -20.11 1.79
C ALA A 412 -5.05 -19.21 1.54
N PHE A 413 -4.82 -17.98 1.06
CA PHE A 413 -5.88 -17.07 0.64
C PHE A 413 -6.73 -17.67 -0.48
N SER A 414 -6.14 -18.17 -1.56
CA SER A 414 -6.86 -18.69 -2.74
C SER A 414 -7.80 -19.84 -2.38
N ALA A 415 -7.35 -20.75 -1.52
CA ALA A 415 -8.19 -21.87 -1.05
C ALA A 415 -9.40 -21.39 -0.22
N GLY A 416 -9.21 -20.40 0.65
CA GLY A 416 -10.33 -19.81 1.39
C GLY A 416 -11.24 -18.96 0.49
N TYR A 417 -10.66 -18.21 -0.45
CA TYR A 417 -11.38 -17.32 -1.35
C TYR A 417 -12.31 -18.09 -2.29
N GLY A 418 -11.93 -19.29 -2.73
CA GLY A 418 -12.81 -20.17 -3.51
C GLY A 418 -14.12 -20.50 -2.77
N SER A 419 -14.04 -20.87 -1.48
CA SER A 419 -15.21 -21.10 -0.64
C SER A 419 -16.04 -19.83 -0.43
N TYR A 420 -15.36 -18.72 -0.14
CA TYR A 420 -16.00 -17.40 0.03
C TYR A 420 -16.77 -16.97 -1.22
N LEU A 421 -16.15 -17.13 -2.40
CA LEU A 421 -16.75 -16.84 -3.70
C LEU A 421 -18.00 -17.69 -3.95
N VAL A 422 -17.93 -19.00 -3.75
CA VAL A 422 -19.09 -19.89 -3.95
C VAL A 422 -20.25 -19.51 -3.00
N SER A 423 -19.96 -19.21 -1.73
CA SER A 423 -21.00 -18.76 -0.78
C SER A 423 -21.58 -17.39 -1.16
N ALA A 424 -20.75 -16.48 -1.66
CA ALA A 424 -21.21 -15.18 -2.15
C ALA A 424 -22.16 -15.34 -3.34
N LEU A 425 -21.80 -16.17 -4.32
CA LEU A 425 -22.62 -16.42 -5.50
C LEU A 425 -23.93 -17.12 -5.16
N GLU A 426 -23.95 -18.02 -4.16
CA GLU A 426 -25.19 -18.61 -3.63
C GLU A 426 -26.16 -17.54 -3.11
N ARG A 427 -25.61 -16.46 -2.52
CA ARG A 427 -26.38 -15.31 -2.02
C ARG A 427 -26.60 -14.24 -3.10
N SER A 428 -26.33 -14.54 -4.37
CA SER A 428 -26.42 -13.59 -5.50
C SER A 428 -25.53 -12.35 -5.35
N ALA A 429 -24.45 -12.42 -4.57
CA ALA A 429 -23.49 -11.34 -4.39
C ALA A 429 -22.46 -11.31 -5.53
N PHE A 430 -22.92 -11.07 -6.77
CA PHE A 430 -22.10 -11.11 -8.00
C PHE A 430 -21.03 -10.01 -8.11
N TYR A 431 -20.98 -9.08 -7.16
CA TYR A 431 -19.90 -8.10 -7.04
C TYR A 431 -18.60 -8.72 -6.50
N ILE A 432 -18.69 -9.90 -5.86
CA ILE A 432 -17.54 -10.74 -5.54
C ILE A 432 -17.23 -11.56 -6.79
N LYS A 433 -16.01 -11.42 -7.31
CA LYS A 433 -15.61 -11.92 -8.63
C LYS A 433 -14.44 -12.89 -8.50
N PRO A 434 -14.34 -13.94 -9.32
CA PRO A 434 -13.13 -14.76 -9.40
C PRO A 434 -11.94 -13.93 -9.90
N PHE A 435 -10.72 -14.43 -9.63
CA PHE A 435 -9.51 -13.97 -10.31
C PHE A 435 -9.51 -14.45 -11.77
N SER A 436 -8.89 -13.69 -12.66
CA SER A 436 -8.68 -14.11 -14.05
C SER A 436 -7.65 -15.23 -14.12
N GLU A 437 -7.89 -16.21 -14.98
CA GLU A 437 -6.93 -17.29 -15.22
C GLU A 437 -5.66 -16.73 -15.86
N GLU A 438 -5.80 -15.89 -16.88
CA GLU A 438 -4.68 -15.25 -17.56
C GLU A 438 -3.80 -14.45 -16.59
N LYS A 439 -4.41 -13.61 -15.74
CA LYS A 439 -3.66 -12.77 -14.78
C LYS A 439 -3.00 -13.61 -13.69
N LEU A 440 -3.67 -14.66 -13.23
CA LEU A 440 -3.12 -15.59 -12.24
C LEU A 440 -1.91 -16.36 -12.80
N GLU A 441 -2.00 -16.87 -14.03
CA GLU A 441 -0.89 -17.50 -14.74
C GLU A 441 0.31 -16.55 -14.85
N ARG A 442 0.06 -15.29 -15.23
CA ARG A 442 1.11 -14.27 -15.34
C ARG A 442 1.73 -13.98 -13.99
N LEU A 443 0.93 -13.73 -12.95
CA LEU A 443 1.40 -13.49 -11.58
C LEU A 443 2.34 -14.61 -11.11
N LEU A 444 1.89 -15.86 -11.21
CA LEU A 444 2.65 -17.01 -10.71
C LEU A 444 3.93 -17.26 -11.51
N THR A 445 3.86 -17.16 -12.84
CA THR A 445 5.03 -17.35 -13.71
C THR A 445 6.07 -16.24 -13.52
N MET A 446 5.63 -15.00 -13.25
CA MET A 446 6.54 -13.86 -12.98
C MET A 446 7.18 -13.95 -11.60
N THR A 447 6.42 -14.41 -10.60
CA THR A 447 6.88 -14.51 -9.20
C THR A 447 7.76 -15.74 -8.99
N GLU A 448 7.40 -16.87 -9.59
CA GLU A 448 8.07 -18.16 -9.40
C GLU A 448 8.11 -18.94 -10.73
N PRO A 449 9.09 -18.65 -11.60
CA PRO A 449 9.18 -19.22 -12.95
C PRO A 449 9.22 -20.75 -13.00
N LYS A 450 9.66 -21.42 -11.92
CA LYS A 450 9.69 -22.89 -11.85
C LYS A 450 8.29 -23.53 -11.88
N LEU A 451 7.21 -22.75 -11.67
CA LEU A 451 5.84 -23.26 -11.76
C LEU A 451 5.29 -23.28 -13.19
N SER A 452 6.00 -22.66 -14.15
CA SER A 452 5.54 -22.56 -15.54
C SER A 452 5.28 -23.92 -16.20
N PRO A 453 6.12 -24.97 -16.03
CA PRO A 453 5.85 -26.31 -16.57
C PRO A 453 4.53 -26.93 -16.08
N ILE A 454 4.17 -26.70 -14.80
CA ILE A 454 2.88 -27.16 -14.24
C ILE A 454 1.73 -26.44 -14.94
N ILE A 455 1.80 -25.11 -15.00
CA ILE A 455 0.72 -24.27 -15.55
C ILE A 455 0.52 -24.53 -17.05
N GLN A 456 1.58 -24.92 -17.77
CA GLN A 456 1.52 -25.26 -19.19
C GLN A 456 1.10 -26.71 -19.48
N SER A 457 1.07 -27.60 -18.48
CA SER A 457 0.60 -28.98 -18.67
C SER A 457 -0.88 -29.02 -19.04
N GLN A 458 -1.19 -29.79 -20.08
CA GLN A 458 -2.55 -29.93 -20.57
C GLN A 458 -3.41 -30.70 -19.57
N GLY A 459 -2.87 -31.73 -18.93
CA GLY A 459 -3.53 -32.48 -17.86
C GLY A 459 -3.86 -31.59 -16.67
N PHE A 460 -2.92 -30.75 -16.24
CA PHE A 460 -3.18 -29.76 -15.19
C PHE A 460 -4.33 -28.82 -15.54
N ARG A 461 -4.30 -28.22 -16.74
CA ARG A 461 -5.37 -27.31 -17.20
C ARG A 461 -6.72 -28.01 -17.28
N ASN A 462 -6.77 -29.25 -17.77
CA ASN A 462 -8.01 -30.02 -17.87
C ASN A 462 -8.62 -30.30 -16.48
N VAL A 463 -7.79 -30.67 -15.50
CA VAL A 463 -8.25 -30.90 -14.12
C VAL A 463 -8.72 -29.60 -13.47
N ALA A 464 -7.98 -28.50 -13.63
CA ALA A 464 -8.41 -27.19 -13.14
C ALA A 464 -9.74 -26.73 -13.76
N GLU A 465 -9.92 -26.91 -15.08
CA GLU A 465 -11.18 -26.62 -15.77
C GLU A 465 -12.33 -27.49 -15.23
N ALA A 466 -12.08 -28.78 -14.99
CA ALA A 466 -13.08 -29.67 -14.41
C ALA A 466 -13.52 -29.21 -13.01
N ILE A 467 -12.57 -28.80 -12.14
CA ILE A 467 -12.87 -28.23 -10.83
C ILE A 467 -13.77 -26.98 -10.98
N ARG A 468 -13.43 -26.06 -11.89
CA ARG A 468 -14.21 -24.84 -12.16
C ARG A 468 -15.62 -25.14 -12.63
N ARG A 469 -15.76 -26.11 -13.54
CA ARG A 469 -17.04 -26.60 -14.07
C ARG A 469 -17.86 -27.34 -13.02
N SER A 470 -17.27 -27.84 -11.95
CA SER A 470 -17.98 -28.47 -10.83
C SER A 470 -18.27 -27.53 -9.67
N THR A 471 -17.75 -26.30 -9.67
CA THR A 471 -17.85 -25.38 -8.53
C THR A 471 -18.40 -24.02 -8.94
N VAL A 472 -17.57 -23.16 -9.50
CA VAL A 472 -17.87 -21.75 -9.78
C VAL A 472 -18.89 -21.60 -10.92
N ILE A 473 -18.72 -22.32 -12.03
CA ILE A 473 -19.57 -22.15 -13.23
C ILE A 473 -21.05 -22.49 -12.95
N PRO A 474 -21.40 -23.67 -12.40
CA PRO A 474 -22.79 -24.00 -12.09
C PRO A 474 -23.45 -23.00 -11.14
N GLN A 475 -22.67 -22.44 -10.21
CA GLN A 475 -23.15 -21.44 -9.27
C GLN A 475 -23.48 -20.10 -9.95
N TYR A 476 -22.75 -19.73 -11.01
CA TYR A 476 -23.06 -18.56 -11.84
C TYR A 476 -24.28 -18.76 -12.73
N ILE A 477 -24.44 -19.95 -13.31
CA ILE A 477 -25.62 -20.32 -14.13
C ILE A 477 -26.86 -20.38 -13.23
N GLY A 478 -26.69 -20.80 -11.99
CA GLY A 478 -27.74 -20.90 -10.98
C GLY A 478 -28.40 -22.27 -10.95
N ARG A 479 -28.78 -22.74 -9.75
CA ARG A 479 -29.26 -24.13 -9.52
C ARG A 479 -30.47 -24.55 -10.37
N LYS A 480 -31.31 -23.60 -10.79
CA LYS A 480 -32.50 -23.89 -11.61
C LYS A 480 -32.19 -24.05 -13.10
N SER A 481 -31.09 -23.46 -13.55
CA SER A 481 -30.70 -23.42 -14.96
C SER A 481 -29.54 -24.37 -15.25
N SER A 482 -28.68 -24.60 -14.27
CA SER A 482 -27.56 -25.54 -14.41
C SER A 482 -28.08 -26.97 -14.47
N ASN A 483 -27.69 -27.69 -15.52
CA ASN A 483 -27.93 -29.14 -15.64
C ASN A 483 -27.04 -29.98 -14.71
N PHE A 484 -26.13 -29.33 -13.98
CA PHE A 484 -25.09 -30.00 -13.19
C PHE A 484 -25.06 -29.48 -11.76
N ASP A 485 -24.57 -30.33 -10.86
CA ASP A 485 -24.53 -30.07 -9.42
C ASP A 485 -23.31 -29.23 -9.03
N VAL A 486 -23.46 -28.42 -7.97
CA VAL A 486 -22.37 -27.64 -7.38
C VAL A 486 -21.68 -28.47 -6.30
N ARG A 487 -20.37 -28.66 -6.40
CA ARG A 487 -19.55 -29.38 -5.42
C ARG A 487 -18.96 -28.43 -4.37
N TYR A 488 -19.69 -28.22 -3.29
CA TYR A 488 -19.22 -27.41 -2.17
C TYR A 488 -18.05 -28.09 -1.44
N GLY A 489 -17.06 -27.30 -1.01
CA GLY A 489 -15.94 -27.80 -0.20
C GLY A 489 -14.85 -28.56 -0.94
N LEU A 490 -14.97 -28.79 -2.26
CA LEU A 490 -14.00 -29.56 -3.06
C LEU A 490 -12.54 -29.09 -2.86
N GLY A 491 -12.29 -27.78 -2.94
CA GLY A 491 -10.93 -27.25 -2.74
C GLY A 491 -10.35 -27.51 -1.33
N GLN A 492 -11.20 -27.50 -0.30
CA GLN A 492 -10.77 -27.77 1.09
C GLN A 492 -10.48 -29.26 1.30
N GLU A 493 -11.29 -30.12 0.69
CA GLU A 493 -11.09 -31.56 0.71
C GLU A 493 -9.79 -31.96 0.02
N LEU A 494 -9.54 -31.46 -1.19
CA LEU A 494 -8.29 -31.67 -1.92
C LEU A 494 -7.08 -31.22 -1.08
N LYS A 495 -7.17 -30.03 -0.47
CA LYS A 495 -6.07 -29.49 0.34
C LYS A 495 -5.79 -30.32 1.60
N ARG A 496 -6.83 -30.84 2.26
CA ARG A 496 -6.68 -31.74 3.42
C ARG A 496 -5.96 -33.04 3.03
N LYS A 497 -6.17 -33.53 1.80
CA LYS A 497 -5.55 -34.75 1.28
C LYS A 497 -4.15 -34.51 0.70
N ALA A 498 -3.83 -33.28 0.32
CA ALA A 498 -2.55 -32.91 -0.29
C ALA A 498 -1.30 -33.12 0.58
N GLN A 499 -1.46 -33.32 1.89
CA GLN A 499 -0.34 -33.60 2.80
C GLN A 499 0.40 -34.89 2.44
N TYR A 500 -0.30 -35.89 1.89
CA TYR A 500 0.29 -37.16 1.45
C TYR A 500 -0.06 -37.39 -0.02
N ALA A 501 0.95 -37.70 -0.84
CA ALA A 501 0.78 -37.83 -2.29
C ALA A 501 -0.27 -38.89 -2.66
N ASP A 502 -0.22 -40.07 -2.05
CA ASP A 502 -1.15 -41.17 -2.33
C ASP A 502 -2.61 -40.80 -2.02
N ASP A 503 -2.84 -40.16 -0.87
CA ASP A 503 -4.16 -39.67 -0.46
C ASP A 503 -4.70 -38.63 -1.46
N PHE A 504 -3.83 -37.73 -1.93
CA PHE A 504 -4.20 -36.71 -2.89
C PHE A 504 -4.52 -37.29 -4.28
N ILE A 505 -3.70 -38.22 -4.76
CA ILE A 505 -3.93 -38.93 -6.02
C ILE A 505 -5.24 -39.73 -5.96
N GLN A 506 -5.50 -40.41 -4.83
CA GLN A 506 -6.74 -41.13 -4.62
C GLN A 506 -7.96 -40.20 -4.67
N GLU A 507 -7.89 -39.04 -4.03
CA GLU A 507 -8.97 -38.05 -4.04
C GLU A 507 -9.20 -37.47 -5.45
N LEU A 508 -8.13 -37.19 -6.20
CA LEU A 508 -8.24 -36.73 -7.60
C LEU A 508 -8.84 -37.81 -8.52
N ALA A 509 -8.48 -39.08 -8.33
CA ALA A 509 -9.07 -40.18 -9.09
C ALA A 509 -10.56 -40.36 -8.77
N ALA A 510 -10.95 -40.23 -7.51
CA ALA A 510 -12.36 -40.25 -7.10
C ALA A 510 -13.15 -39.05 -7.67
N PHE A 511 -12.54 -37.86 -7.67
CA PHE A 511 -13.10 -36.68 -8.34
C PHE A 511 -13.28 -36.92 -9.83
N MET A 512 -12.27 -37.43 -10.54
CA MET A 512 -12.36 -37.75 -11.97
C MET A 512 -13.52 -38.71 -12.26
N HIS A 513 -13.62 -39.79 -11.49
CA HIS A 513 -14.66 -40.80 -11.69
C HIS A 513 -16.06 -40.20 -11.54
N SER A 514 -16.29 -39.53 -10.41
CA SER A 514 -17.58 -38.91 -10.11
C SER A 514 -17.92 -37.74 -11.06
N TYR A 515 -16.93 -37.00 -11.56
CA TYR A 515 -17.12 -35.95 -12.56
C TYR A 515 -17.55 -36.52 -13.92
N ASN A 516 -16.87 -37.56 -14.38
CA ASN A 516 -17.17 -38.20 -15.66
C ASN A 516 -18.51 -38.94 -15.62
N GLU A 517 -18.87 -39.55 -14.48
CA GLU A 517 -20.16 -40.21 -14.29
C GLU A 517 -21.32 -39.18 -14.35
N GLU A 518 -21.17 -38.04 -13.67
CA GLU A 518 -22.13 -36.93 -13.75
C GLU A 518 -22.28 -36.43 -15.19
N ASN A 519 -21.16 -36.26 -15.91
CA ASN A 519 -21.17 -35.85 -17.31
C ASN A 519 -21.95 -36.83 -18.21
N ALA A 520 -21.74 -38.14 -18.04
CA ALA A 520 -22.46 -39.16 -18.80
C ALA A 520 -23.97 -39.14 -18.49
N ARG A 521 -24.32 -39.07 -17.21
CA ARG A 521 -25.71 -39.01 -16.74
C ARG A 521 -26.45 -37.78 -17.28
N VAL A 522 -25.82 -36.61 -17.25
CA VAL A 522 -26.40 -35.37 -17.78
C VAL A 522 -26.51 -35.43 -19.31
N TYR A 523 -25.50 -35.98 -20.00
CA TYR A 523 -25.55 -36.17 -21.44
C TYR A 523 -26.74 -37.05 -21.86
N GLU A 524 -26.97 -38.17 -21.17
CA GLU A 524 -28.13 -39.04 -21.39
C GLU A 524 -29.45 -38.32 -21.10
N ARG A 525 -29.57 -37.67 -19.93
CA ARG A 525 -30.79 -36.96 -19.50
C ARG A 525 -31.17 -35.82 -20.44
N THR A 526 -30.18 -35.10 -20.96
CA THR A 526 -30.37 -33.96 -21.87
C THR A 526 -30.35 -34.36 -23.35
N LYS A 527 -30.29 -35.66 -23.66
CA LYS A 527 -30.18 -36.19 -25.04
C LYS A 527 -29.05 -35.52 -25.84
N GLY A 528 -27.93 -35.25 -25.17
CA GLY A 528 -26.73 -34.66 -25.75
C GLY A 528 -26.70 -33.13 -25.84
N GLN A 529 -27.73 -32.43 -25.36
CA GLN A 529 -27.76 -30.95 -25.38
C GLN A 529 -26.78 -30.30 -24.39
N SER A 530 -26.38 -31.00 -23.31
CA SER A 530 -25.39 -30.50 -22.37
C SER A 530 -24.25 -31.50 -22.20
N ARG A 531 -23.01 -31.04 -22.44
CA ARG A 531 -21.80 -31.86 -22.31
C ARG A 531 -20.64 -31.03 -21.78
N ARG A 532 -19.82 -31.66 -20.94
CA ARG A 532 -18.51 -31.14 -20.51
C ARG A 532 -17.41 -32.02 -21.08
N LYS A 533 -16.19 -31.46 -21.19
CA LYS A 533 -14.99 -32.23 -21.53
C LYS A 533 -14.76 -33.26 -20.43
N ALA A 534 -14.61 -34.53 -20.79
CA ALA A 534 -14.30 -35.59 -19.83
C ALA A 534 -12.82 -35.53 -19.44
N LEU A 535 -12.53 -35.88 -18.19
CA LEU A 535 -11.16 -36.10 -17.74
C LEU A 535 -10.69 -37.47 -18.22
N THR A 536 -9.45 -37.53 -18.70
CA THR A 536 -8.83 -38.72 -19.26
C THR A 536 -7.80 -39.30 -18.29
N VAL A 537 -7.43 -40.57 -18.51
CA VAL A 537 -6.35 -41.20 -17.75
C VAL A 537 -5.02 -40.44 -17.93
N SER A 538 -4.74 -39.96 -19.13
CA SER A 538 -3.55 -39.15 -19.42
C SER A 538 -3.51 -37.84 -18.62
N ASP A 539 -4.66 -37.23 -18.33
CA ASP A 539 -4.71 -36.01 -17.51
C ASP A 539 -4.23 -36.30 -16.08
N ILE A 540 -4.65 -37.44 -15.50
CA ILE A 540 -4.23 -37.86 -14.16
C ILE A 540 -2.77 -38.33 -14.16
N GLU A 541 -2.32 -39.07 -15.18
CA GLU A 541 -0.90 -39.45 -15.31
C GLU A 541 0.03 -38.24 -15.39
N GLU A 542 -0.38 -37.17 -16.09
CA GLU A 542 0.35 -35.90 -16.07
C GLU A 542 0.40 -35.29 -14.67
N ILE A 543 -0.72 -35.25 -13.94
CA ILE A 543 -0.73 -34.76 -12.55
C ILE A 543 0.17 -35.59 -11.65
N VAL A 544 0.17 -36.93 -11.76
CA VAL A 544 1.04 -37.80 -10.96
C VAL A 544 2.50 -37.48 -11.22
N ARG A 545 2.91 -37.33 -12.49
CA ARG A 545 4.28 -36.91 -12.83
C ARG A 545 4.64 -35.55 -12.22
N LEU A 546 3.72 -34.60 -12.24
CA LEU A 546 3.93 -33.28 -11.64
C LEU A 546 4.01 -33.35 -10.10
N ILE A 547 3.26 -34.25 -9.46
CA ILE A 547 3.34 -34.48 -8.01
C ILE A 547 4.72 -35.06 -7.64
N ASP A 548 5.22 -36.01 -8.41
CA ASP A 548 6.55 -36.60 -8.19
C ASP A 548 7.67 -35.56 -8.30
N GLU A 549 7.53 -34.58 -9.19
CA GLU A 549 8.53 -33.53 -9.43
C GLU A 549 8.42 -32.32 -8.50
N TYR A 550 7.20 -31.86 -8.21
CA TYR A 550 6.95 -30.57 -7.51
C TYR A 550 6.27 -30.71 -6.14
N GLY A 551 5.85 -31.92 -5.77
CA GLY A 551 5.14 -32.22 -4.53
C GLY A 551 3.63 -31.99 -4.59
N SER A 552 2.87 -32.83 -3.89
CA SER A 552 1.41 -32.83 -3.87
C SER A 552 0.79 -31.52 -3.38
N GLU A 553 1.39 -30.89 -2.36
CA GLU A 553 0.89 -29.61 -1.84
C GLU A 553 0.96 -28.50 -2.87
N THR A 554 2.06 -28.41 -3.63
CA THR A 554 2.24 -27.41 -4.69
C THR A 554 1.19 -27.57 -5.77
N ILE A 555 1.02 -28.81 -6.26
CA ILE A 555 0.06 -29.13 -7.32
C ILE A 555 -1.38 -28.87 -6.84
N CYS A 556 -1.73 -29.29 -5.62
CA CYS A 556 -3.03 -29.01 -5.05
C CYS A 556 -3.31 -27.51 -4.93
N ASN A 557 -2.37 -26.74 -4.41
CA ASN A 557 -2.54 -25.29 -4.24
C ASN A 557 -2.79 -24.58 -5.57
N LEU A 558 -2.08 -24.99 -6.62
CA LEU A 558 -2.28 -24.48 -7.99
C LEU A 558 -3.62 -24.93 -8.57
N LEU A 559 -3.99 -26.21 -8.47
CA LEU A 559 -5.28 -26.72 -8.94
C LEU A 559 -6.45 -25.99 -8.29
N VAL A 560 -6.35 -25.69 -6.99
CA VAL A 560 -7.37 -24.90 -6.29
C VAL A 560 -7.37 -23.45 -6.80
N ALA A 561 -6.23 -22.78 -6.90
CA ALA A 561 -6.18 -21.40 -7.38
C ALA A 561 -6.79 -21.26 -8.80
N PHE A 562 -6.38 -22.12 -9.74
CA PHE A 562 -6.87 -22.12 -11.12
C PHE A 562 -8.29 -22.69 -11.27
N GLY A 563 -8.68 -23.61 -10.39
CA GLY A 563 -10.01 -24.21 -10.37
C GLY A 563 -11.12 -23.25 -9.92
N TYR A 564 -10.77 -22.20 -9.16
CA TYR A 564 -11.71 -21.14 -8.77
C TYR A 564 -11.51 -19.82 -9.54
N ALA A 565 -10.48 -19.73 -10.40
CA ALA A 565 -10.30 -18.63 -11.35
C ALA A 565 -11.26 -18.74 -12.54
N ARG A 566 -11.55 -17.63 -13.20
CA ARG A 566 -12.41 -17.56 -14.40
C ARG A 566 -12.20 -16.27 -15.18
N ASP A 567 -12.09 -16.35 -16.50
CA ASP A 567 -12.02 -15.17 -17.35
C ASP A 567 -13.40 -14.61 -17.73
N PRO A 568 -13.56 -13.27 -17.84
CA PRO A 568 -14.84 -12.65 -18.18
C PRO A 568 -15.42 -13.07 -19.55
N LYS A 569 -14.57 -13.45 -20.51
CA LYS A 569 -14.97 -13.81 -21.88
C LYS A 569 -15.73 -15.13 -21.95
N GLU A 570 -15.43 -16.09 -21.07
CA GLU A 570 -16.17 -17.37 -20.98
C GLU A 570 -17.66 -17.16 -20.69
N ARG A 571 -18.04 -16.00 -20.12
CA ARG A 571 -19.42 -15.61 -19.84
C ARG A 571 -20.27 -15.45 -21.11
N THR A 572 -19.66 -15.06 -22.23
CA THR A 572 -20.34 -14.86 -23.51
C THR A 572 -20.47 -16.18 -24.26
N ASP A 573 -19.41 -16.99 -24.27
CA ASP A 573 -19.37 -18.26 -25.00
C ASP A 573 -20.31 -19.32 -24.38
N GLU A 574 -20.43 -19.35 -23.05
CA GLU A 574 -21.33 -20.26 -22.34
C GLU A 574 -22.82 -19.85 -22.45
N GLN A 575 -23.13 -18.55 -22.59
CA GLN A 575 -24.49 -18.08 -22.91
C GLN A 575 -24.89 -18.39 -24.37
N SER A 576 -23.93 -18.36 -25.30
CA SER A 576 -24.17 -18.80 -26.68
C SER A 576 -24.35 -20.32 -26.81
N LEU A 577 -23.71 -21.12 -25.94
CA LEU A 577 -23.90 -22.57 -25.91
C LEU A 577 -25.30 -22.98 -25.39
N GLU A 578 -25.99 -22.13 -24.64
CA GLU A 578 -27.38 -22.37 -24.17
C GLU A 578 -28.47 -21.78 -25.08
N SER A 579 -28.15 -20.80 -25.92
CA SER A 579 -29.13 -20.16 -26.84
C SER A 579 -29.30 -20.86 -28.19
N GLY A 580 -28.66 -22.03 -28.38
CA GLY A 580 -28.86 -22.92 -29.54
C GLY A 580 -30.20 -23.66 -29.57
N VAL A 581 -31.29 -23.07 -29.03
CA VAL A 581 -32.66 -23.58 -29.18
C VAL A 581 -33.29 -22.90 -30.40
N SER A 582 -33.22 -23.62 -31.51
CA SER A 582 -34.03 -23.52 -32.74
C SER A 582 -35.17 -22.50 -32.74
N GLU A 583 -35.08 -21.53 -33.66
CA GLU A 583 -36.26 -20.92 -34.28
C GLU A 583 -37.19 -22.04 -34.79
N PRO A 584 -38.49 -22.04 -34.47
CA PRO A 584 -39.43 -22.86 -35.19
C PRO A 584 -39.66 -22.23 -36.56
N THR A 585 -39.23 -22.95 -37.60
CA THR A 585 -39.67 -22.73 -38.98
C THR A 585 -41.19 -22.85 -39.09
N ALA A 586 -41.77 -21.78 -39.67
CA ALA A 586 -43.14 -21.61 -40.18
C ALA A 586 -44.27 -21.47 -39.15
#